data_AF-C5BE57-F1
#
_entry.id   AF-C5BE57-F1
#
_cell.length_a   1.000
_cell.length_b   1.000
_cell.length_c   1.000
_cell.angle_alpha   90.00
_cell.angle_beta   90.00
_cell.angle_gamma   90.00
#
_symmetry.space_group_name_H-M   'P 1'
#
loop_
_entity.id
_entity.type
_entity.pdbx_description
1 polymer ?
#
loop_
_entity_poly.entity_id
_entity_poly.type
_entity_poly.pdbx_seq_one_letter_code
_entity_poly.pdbx_strand_id
1 'polypeptide(L)'
;MAADSHHSLINARRISMTWTVFCLLGAVSVGFFGIAYFTNHPALAGAVDRNAEQVFIELAQLLFNPWIAGILLSAILAAVMSTLSCQLLVCSSAITEDLYRAFLRQQAGQRELMWVGRAMVLLVALVAIALAANPENRVLGLVSYAWAGFGAAFGPVVICSVLWSRMTRNGALAGMIIGALTVIVWKQYAWLGLYEIIPGFLFAGVGIVVVSLLDREPPAAVRQRFAAADACYRASPCAPQLESE
;
A
#
# COMPACT_ATOMS: atom_id res chain seq x y z
N MET A 1 -1.90 -16.00 -6.35
CA MET A 1 -1.96 -17.14 -5.42
C MET A 1 -3.27 -17.01 -4.64
N ALA A 2 -4.31 -17.74 -5.05
CA ALA A 2 -5.55 -17.81 -4.29
C ALA A 2 -5.27 -18.68 -3.05
N ALA A 3 -5.79 -18.29 -1.89
CA ALA A 3 -5.62 -19.07 -0.67
C ALA A 3 -6.60 -20.26 -0.71
N ASP A 4 -6.09 -21.44 -1.07
CA ASP A 4 -6.91 -22.64 -1.24
C ASP A 4 -7.38 -23.23 0.11
N SER A 5 -6.78 -22.82 1.25
CA SER A 5 -7.21 -23.23 2.60
C SER A 5 -6.77 -22.27 3.69
N HIS A 6 -7.42 -22.31 4.87
CA HIS A 6 -7.03 -21.45 6.01
C HIS A 6 -5.61 -21.74 6.53
N HIS A 7 -5.12 -22.98 6.40
CA HIS A 7 -3.73 -23.33 6.73
C HIS A 7 -2.72 -22.68 5.78
N SER A 8 -3.06 -22.52 4.50
CA SER A 8 -2.18 -21.84 3.53
C SER A 8 -1.91 -20.38 3.92
N LEU A 9 -2.86 -19.72 4.59
CA LEU A 9 -2.70 -18.35 5.09
C LEU A 9 -1.65 -18.25 6.19
N ILE A 10 -1.57 -19.23 7.10
CA ILE A 10 -0.61 -19.22 8.21
C ILE A 10 0.81 -19.37 7.66
N ASN A 11 1.01 -20.30 6.73
CA ASN A 11 2.31 -20.54 6.10
C ASN A 11 2.74 -19.36 5.23
N ALA A 12 1.83 -18.83 4.39
CA ALA A 12 2.08 -17.65 3.57
C ALA A 12 2.45 -16.43 4.42
N ARG A 13 1.74 -16.21 5.54
CA ARG A 13 2.05 -15.15 6.50
C ARG A 13 3.44 -15.33 7.09
N ARG A 14 3.80 -16.53 7.56
CA ARG A 14 5.13 -16.78 8.15
C ARG A 14 6.24 -16.49 7.16
N ILE A 15 6.14 -17.01 5.94
CA ILE A 15 7.15 -16.79 4.89
C ILE A 15 7.28 -15.29 4.58
N SER A 16 6.15 -14.61 4.36
CA SER A 16 6.14 -13.18 4.01
C SER A 16 6.67 -12.30 5.15
N MET A 17 6.27 -12.58 6.39
CA MET A 17 6.71 -11.82 7.56
C MET A 17 8.21 -12.03 7.85
N THR A 18 8.70 -13.27 7.78
CA THR A 18 10.14 -13.55 7.96
C THR A 18 10.97 -12.81 6.92
N TRP A 19 10.55 -12.85 5.65
CA TRP A 19 11.22 -12.12 4.58
C TRP A 19 11.19 -10.60 4.79
N THR A 20 10.04 -10.06 5.16
CA THR A 20 9.87 -8.62 5.42
C THR A 20 10.76 -8.14 6.58
N VAL A 21 10.79 -8.88 7.68
CA VAL A 21 11.64 -8.56 8.84
C VAL A 21 13.11 -8.61 8.45
N PHE A 22 13.52 -9.63 7.68
CA PHE A 22 14.90 -9.74 7.20
C PHE A 22 15.31 -8.55 6.32
N CYS A 23 14.49 -8.17 5.33
CA CYS A 23 14.76 -7.03 4.47
C CYS A 23 14.78 -5.69 5.24
N LEU A 24 13.84 -5.49 6.17
CA LEU A 24 13.79 -4.29 6.99
C LEU A 24 15.02 -4.18 7.91
N LEU A 25 15.43 -5.28 8.54
CA LEU A 25 16.62 -5.30 9.39
C LEU A 25 17.87 -4.97 8.58
N GLY A 26 17.99 -5.50 7.35
CA GLY A 26 19.05 -5.14 6.42
C GLY A 26 19.06 -3.64 6.07
N ALA A 27 17.91 -3.09 5.67
CA ALA A 27 17.78 -1.68 5.32
C ALA A 27 18.12 -0.74 6.50
N VAL A 28 17.63 -1.06 7.69
CA VAL A 28 17.91 -0.30 8.92
C VAL A 28 19.40 -0.39 9.29
N SER A 29 20.01 -1.57 9.16
CA SER A 29 21.44 -1.78 9.43
C SER A 29 22.31 -0.93 8.49
N VAL A 30 21.99 -0.87 7.19
CA VAL A 30 22.67 0.00 6.22
C VAL A 30 22.53 1.46 6.62
N GLY A 31 21.33 1.90 7.03
CA GLY A 31 21.09 3.28 7.49
C GLY A 31 21.96 3.66 8.69
N PHE A 32 21.98 2.83 9.74
CA PHE A 32 22.81 3.07 10.93
C PHE A 32 24.31 3.05 10.60
N PHE A 33 24.74 2.09 9.79
CA PHE A 33 26.13 2.03 9.33
C PHE A 33 26.50 3.28 8.51
N GLY A 34 25.63 3.73 7.62
CA GLY A 34 25.82 4.95 6.84
C GLY A 34 25.99 6.19 7.71
N ILE A 35 25.14 6.37 8.72
CA ILE A 35 25.26 7.47 9.68
C ILE A 35 26.65 7.46 10.34
N ALA A 36 27.09 6.31 10.85
CA ALA A 36 28.40 6.19 11.49
C ALA A 36 29.56 6.44 10.51
N TYR A 37 29.47 5.94 9.27
CA TYR A 37 30.52 6.08 8.27
C TYR A 37 30.68 7.53 7.79
N PHE A 38 29.59 8.19 7.40
CA PHE A 38 29.61 9.56 6.87
C PHE A 38 29.88 10.62 7.94
N THR A 39 29.54 10.36 9.20
CA THR A 39 29.95 11.22 10.32
C THR A 39 31.47 11.25 10.49
N ASN A 40 32.15 10.11 10.26
CA ASN A 40 33.61 10.03 10.29
C ASN A 40 34.29 10.52 9.01
N HIS A 41 33.54 10.63 7.89
CA HIS A 41 34.06 11.05 6.58
C HIS A 41 33.16 12.14 5.97
N PRO A 42 33.10 13.34 6.57
CA PRO A 42 32.18 14.40 6.14
C PRO A 42 32.45 14.89 4.70
N ALA A 43 33.68 14.75 4.21
CA ALA A 43 34.03 15.09 2.82
C ALA A 43 33.29 14.23 1.77
N LEU A 44 32.79 13.05 2.15
CA LEU A 44 32.09 12.11 1.25
C LEU A 44 30.55 12.17 1.41
N ALA A 45 30.03 12.95 2.36
CA ALA A 45 28.62 12.93 2.73
C ALA A 45 27.69 13.73 1.79
N GLY A 46 28.23 14.52 0.85
CA GLY A 46 27.44 15.50 0.10
C GLY A 46 26.29 14.94 -0.77
N ALA A 47 26.34 13.68 -1.20
CA ALA A 47 25.23 13.02 -1.88
C ALA A 47 24.12 12.61 -0.88
N VAL A 48 24.52 11.97 0.22
CA VAL A 48 23.62 11.46 1.26
C VAL A 48 22.95 12.59 2.06
N ASP A 49 23.65 13.70 2.29
CA ASP A 49 23.08 14.88 2.97
C ASP A 49 21.95 15.52 2.15
N ARG A 50 22.07 15.52 0.82
CA ARG A 50 21.01 15.99 -0.08
C ARG A 50 19.85 15.00 -0.11
N ASN A 51 20.15 13.70 -0.22
CA ASN A 51 19.15 12.65 -0.21
C ASN A 51 19.62 11.40 0.54
N ALA A 52 19.10 11.22 1.76
CA ALA A 52 19.40 10.08 2.61
C ALA A 52 19.02 8.72 1.98
N GLU A 53 18.11 8.71 0.99
CA GLU A 53 17.73 7.49 0.25
C GLU A 53 18.89 6.94 -0.60
N GLN A 54 19.93 7.76 -0.88
CA GLN A 54 21.10 7.36 -1.66
C GLN A 54 22.16 6.62 -0.82
N VAL A 55 21.98 6.52 0.51
CA VAL A 55 22.99 5.96 1.44
C VAL A 55 23.51 4.59 1.01
N PHE A 56 22.63 3.69 0.55
CA PHE A 56 23.04 2.36 0.11
C PHE A 56 23.88 2.40 -1.17
N ILE A 57 23.50 3.25 -2.13
CA ILE A 57 24.20 3.39 -3.41
C ILE A 57 25.62 3.93 -3.18
N GLU A 58 25.74 4.97 -2.37
CA GLU A 58 27.03 5.60 -2.04
C GLU A 58 27.94 4.65 -1.26
N LEU A 59 27.43 3.99 -0.23
CA LEU A 59 28.19 2.99 0.52
C LEU A 59 28.63 1.82 -0.37
N ALA A 60 27.78 1.38 -1.30
CA ALA A 60 28.12 0.28 -2.20
C ALA A 60 29.30 0.66 -3.14
N GLN A 61 29.34 1.91 -3.60
CA GLN A 61 30.43 2.39 -4.45
C GLN A 61 31.74 2.63 -3.68
N LEU A 62 31.63 3.07 -2.42
CA LEU A 62 32.81 3.38 -1.59
C LEU A 62 33.46 2.14 -0.96
N LEU A 63 32.66 1.16 -0.52
CA LEU A 63 33.17 0.01 0.22
C LEU A 63 33.53 -1.19 -0.67
N PHE A 64 32.92 -1.32 -1.85
CA PHE A 64 33.15 -2.47 -2.73
C PHE A 64 34.01 -2.09 -3.93
N ASN A 65 34.64 -3.12 -4.52
CA ASN A 65 35.32 -2.98 -5.80
C ASN A 65 34.30 -2.59 -6.91
N PRO A 66 34.67 -1.74 -7.88
CA PRO A 66 33.81 -1.31 -8.99
C PRO A 66 33.00 -2.43 -9.68
N TRP A 67 33.59 -3.63 -9.83
CA TRP A 67 32.89 -4.77 -10.41
C TRP A 67 31.70 -5.24 -9.56
N ILE A 68 31.89 -5.34 -8.25
CA ILE A 68 30.85 -5.77 -7.30
C ILE A 68 29.80 -4.67 -7.14
N ALA A 69 30.24 -3.41 -7.05
CA ALA A 69 29.34 -2.26 -7.01
C ALA A 69 28.44 -2.22 -8.25
N GLY A 70 29.00 -2.45 -9.44
CA GLY A 70 28.23 -2.53 -10.69
C GLY A 70 27.16 -3.63 -10.67
N ILE A 71 27.48 -4.82 -10.16
CA ILE A 71 26.51 -5.92 -10.00
C ILE A 71 25.41 -5.54 -9.01
N LEU A 72 25.75 -4.95 -7.87
CA LEU A 72 24.78 -4.52 -6.85
C LEU A 72 23.81 -3.47 -7.40
N LEU A 73 24.32 -2.44 -8.08
CA LEU A 73 23.49 -1.39 -8.67
C LEU A 73 22.59 -1.94 -9.79
N SER A 74 23.10 -2.89 -10.59
CA SER A 74 22.31 -3.59 -11.60
C SER A 74 21.19 -4.43 -10.97
N ALA A 75 21.45 -5.08 -9.84
CA ALA A 75 20.45 -5.86 -9.11
C ALA A 75 19.32 -4.99 -8.56
N ILE A 76 19.64 -3.80 -8.02
CA ILE A 76 18.61 -2.83 -7.58
C ILE A 76 17.76 -2.39 -8.77
N LEU A 77 18.40 -2.03 -9.89
CA LEU A 77 17.70 -1.59 -11.07
C LEU A 77 16.76 -2.68 -11.61
N ALA A 78 17.22 -3.93 -11.65
CA ALA A 78 16.41 -5.08 -12.03
C ALA A 78 15.21 -5.29 -11.08
N ALA A 79 15.42 -5.19 -9.77
CA ALA A 79 14.36 -5.29 -8.77
C ALA A 79 13.31 -4.19 -8.93
N VAL A 80 13.74 -2.94 -9.14
CA VAL A 80 12.84 -1.81 -9.41
C VAL A 80 12.05 -2.02 -10.70
N MET A 81 12.70 -2.44 -11.79
CA MET A 81 12.04 -2.65 -13.09
C MET A 81 10.98 -3.76 -13.03
N SER A 82 11.23 -4.85 -12.31
CA SER A 82 10.23 -5.91 -12.12
C SER A 82 9.01 -5.41 -11.34
N THR A 83 9.23 -4.58 -10.31
CA THR A 83 8.16 -4.00 -9.49
C THR A 83 7.34 -2.99 -10.27
N LEU A 84 8.02 -2.07 -10.98
CA LEU A 84 7.39 -1.05 -11.82
C LEU A 84 6.50 -1.68 -12.90
N SER A 85 7.00 -2.72 -13.57
CA SER A 85 6.25 -3.41 -14.63
C SER A 85 4.93 -3.99 -14.12
N CYS A 86 4.96 -4.65 -12.96
CA CYS A 86 3.76 -5.19 -12.33
C CYS A 86 2.81 -4.08 -11.85
N GLN A 87 3.32 -3.02 -11.22
CA GLN A 87 2.50 -1.91 -10.74
C GLN A 87 1.81 -1.16 -11.88
N LEU A 88 2.53 -0.87 -12.97
CA LEU A 88 1.96 -0.24 -14.16
C LEU A 88 0.86 -1.10 -14.79
N LEU A 89 1.09 -2.41 -14.87
CA LEU A 89 0.09 -3.35 -15.38
C LEU A 89 -1.16 -3.39 -14.51
N VAL A 90 -1.00 -3.44 -13.19
CA VAL A 90 -2.12 -3.45 -12.23
C VAL A 90 -2.91 -2.13 -12.31
N CYS A 91 -2.25 -0.98 -12.30
CA CYS A 91 -2.91 0.31 -12.44
C CYS A 91 -3.66 0.41 -13.79
N SER A 92 -3.03 -0.01 -14.88
CA SER A 92 -3.66 -0.03 -16.19
C SER A 92 -4.88 -0.94 -16.23
N SER A 93 -4.80 -2.13 -15.65
CA SER A 93 -5.93 -3.07 -15.61
C SER A 93 -7.08 -2.51 -14.79
N ALA A 94 -6.81 -1.91 -13.63
CA ALA A 94 -7.83 -1.27 -12.81
C ALA A 94 -8.52 -0.12 -13.56
N ILE A 95 -7.76 0.75 -14.24
CA ILE A 95 -8.36 1.84 -15.03
C ILE A 95 -9.18 1.28 -16.22
N THR A 96 -8.71 0.21 -16.85
CA THR A 96 -9.36 -0.34 -18.06
C THR A 96 -10.62 -1.15 -17.73
N GLU A 97 -10.57 -2.01 -16.73
CA GLU A 97 -11.70 -2.88 -16.36
C GLU A 97 -12.64 -2.17 -15.38
N ASP A 98 -12.11 -1.53 -14.34
CA ASP A 98 -12.94 -0.96 -13.26
C ASP A 98 -13.50 0.42 -13.59
N LEU A 99 -12.80 1.21 -14.43
CA LEU A 99 -13.28 2.54 -14.84
C LEU A 99 -13.82 2.52 -16.27
N TYR A 100 -13.02 2.12 -17.25
CA TYR A 100 -13.41 2.21 -18.66
C TYR A 100 -14.55 1.25 -19.02
N ARG A 101 -14.39 -0.06 -18.75
CA ARG A 101 -15.46 -1.02 -19.02
C ARG A 101 -16.68 -0.77 -18.15
N ALA A 102 -16.52 -0.59 -16.83
CA ALA A 102 -17.65 -0.48 -15.94
C ALA A 102 -18.48 0.81 -16.13
N PHE A 103 -17.85 1.97 -16.38
CA PHE A 103 -18.54 3.27 -16.42
C PHE A 103 -18.67 3.89 -17.81
N LEU A 104 -17.66 3.78 -18.69
CA LEU A 104 -17.68 4.42 -20.00
C LEU A 104 -18.29 3.54 -21.09
N ARG A 105 -17.87 2.27 -21.18
CA ARG A 105 -18.27 1.37 -22.27
C ARG A 105 -18.39 -0.09 -21.83
N GLN A 106 -19.55 -0.44 -21.27
CA GLN A 106 -19.85 -1.79 -20.75
C GLN A 106 -19.77 -2.92 -21.79
N GLN A 107 -19.94 -2.60 -23.08
CA GLN A 107 -19.85 -3.57 -24.17
C GLN A 107 -18.50 -3.53 -24.92
N ALA A 108 -17.44 -2.97 -24.32
CA ALA A 108 -16.12 -2.94 -24.95
C ALA A 108 -15.60 -4.35 -25.26
N GLY A 109 -15.19 -4.58 -26.51
CA GLY A 109 -14.64 -5.86 -26.95
C GLY A 109 -13.22 -6.10 -26.40
N GLN A 110 -12.77 -7.36 -26.36
CA GLN A 110 -11.42 -7.70 -25.83
C GLN A 110 -10.27 -6.98 -26.55
N ARG A 111 -10.37 -6.81 -27.88
CA ARG A 111 -9.34 -6.10 -28.66
C ARG A 111 -9.27 -4.62 -28.28
N GLU A 112 -10.41 -3.99 -28.06
CA GLU A 112 -10.50 -2.60 -27.63
C GLU A 112 -9.90 -2.42 -26.24
N LEU A 113 -10.27 -3.28 -25.29
CA LEU A 113 -9.71 -3.25 -23.93
C LEU A 113 -8.20 -3.43 -23.93
N MET A 114 -7.65 -4.27 -24.82
CA MET A 114 -6.20 -4.40 -24.89
C MET A 114 -5.51 -3.13 -25.38
N TRP A 115 -6.06 -2.45 -26.38
CA TRP A 115 -5.53 -1.18 -26.86
C TRP A 115 -5.66 -0.07 -25.83
N VAL A 116 -6.82 0.01 -25.16
CA VAL A 116 -7.05 0.95 -24.06
C VAL A 116 -6.07 0.68 -22.92
N GLY A 117 -5.87 -0.58 -22.53
CA GLY A 117 -4.88 -0.94 -21.51
C GLY A 117 -3.47 -0.48 -21.88
N ARG A 118 -3.02 -0.73 -23.12
CA ARG A 118 -1.70 -0.24 -23.57
C ARG A 118 -1.59 1.29 -23.51
N ALA A 119 -2.64 2.01 -23.89
CA ALA A 119 -2.69 3.46 -23.79
C ALA A 119 -2.67 3.94 -22.32
N MET A 120 -3.35 3.23 -21.42
CA MET A 120 -3.36 3.55 -19.98
C MET A 120 -2.00 3.29 -19.34
N VAL A 121 -1.28 2.21 -19.70
CA VAL A 121 0.11 2.00 -19.27
C VAL A 121 0.98 3.21 -19.65
N LEU A 122 0.88 3.65 -20.91
CA LEU A 122 1.64 4.81 -21.40
C LEU A 122 1.27 6.08 -20.62
N LEU A 123 -0.02 6.34 -20.40
CA LEU A 123 -0.51 7.49 -19.65
C LEU A 123 0.02 7.49 -18.21
N VAL A 124 -0.11 6.37 -17.50
CA VAL A 124 0.37 6.23 -16.11
C VAL A 124 1.89 6.41 -16.05
N ALA A 125 2.64 5.86 -17.02
CA ALA A 125 4.09 6.05 -17.10
C ALA A 125 4.47 7.52 -17.29
N LEU A 126 3.77 8.26 -18.16
CA LEU A 126 4.00 9.69 -18.36
C LEU A 126 3.73 10.52 -17.08
N VAL A 127 2.64 10.20 -16.37
CA VAL A 127 2.34 10.84 -15.08
C VAL A 127 3.42 10.53 -14.04
N ALA A 128 3.88 9.29 -13.96
CA ALA A 128 4.96 8.90 -13.05
C ALA A 128 6.27 9.64 -13.36
N ILE A 129 6.64 9.79 -14.64
CA ILE A 129 7.81 10.56 -15.07
C ILE A 129 7.65 12.04 -14.69
N ALA A 130 6.48 12.62 -14.90
CA ALA A 130 6.20 14.01 -14.54
C ALA A 130 6.32 14.25 -13.02
N LEU A 131 5.86 13.31 -12.19
CA LEU A 131 6.01 13.37 -10.74
C LEU A 131 7.47 13.19 -10.29
N ALA A 132 8.22 12.30 -10.97
CA ALA A 132 9.62 12.03 -10.69
C ALA A 132 10.57 13.16 -11.12
N ALA A 133 10.15 14.02 -12.06
CA ALA A 133 10.96 15.14 -12.54
C ALA A 133 11.17 16.24 -11.48
N ASN A 134 10.38 16.25 -10.40
CA ASN A 134 10.54 17.21 -9.30
C ASN A 134 11.55 16.67 -8.26
N PRO A 135 12.76 17.26 -8.15
CA PRO A 135 13.81 16.75 -7.28
C PRO A 135 13.56 16.95 -5.77
N GLU A 136 12.59 17.79 -5.40
CA GLU A 136 12.20 17.97 -3.99
C GLU A 136 11.33 16.82 -3.45
N ASN A 137 10.74 16.01 -4.35
CA ASN A 137 9.92 14.88 -3.95
C ASN A 137 10.78 13.65 -3.65
N ARG A 138 10.98 13.37 -2.36
CA ARG A 138 11.59 12.11 -1.90
C ARG A 138 10.67 10.92 -2.16
N VAL A 139 11.25 9.78 -2.52
CA VAL A 139 10.47 8.56 -2.83
C VAL A 139 9.68 8.12 -1.61
N LEU A 140 10.31 8.08 -0.44
CA LEU A 140 9.68 7.72 0.82
C LEU A 140 8.51 8.65 1.16
N GLY A 141 8.65 9.96 0.88
CA GLY A 141 7.60 10.95 1.14
C GLY A 141 6.39 10.79 0.23
N LEU A 142 6.62 10.50 -1.06
CA LEU A 142 5.54 10.22 -2.00
C LEU A 142 4.79 8.94 -1.63
N VAL A 143 5.54 7.88 -1.31
CA VAL A 143 4.98 6.58 -0.94
C VAL A 143 4.23 6.68 0.40
N SER A 144 4.81 7.31 1.42
CA SER A 144 4.15 7.46 2.72
C SER A 144 2.86 8.25 2.59
N TYR A 145 2.85 9.33 1.81
CA TYR A 145 1.65 10.13 1.57
C TYR A 145 0.55 9.34 0.85
N ALA A 146 0.91 8.56 -0.18
CA ALA A 146 -0.05 7.68 -0.86
C ALA A 146 -0.64 6.63 0.09
N TRP A 147 0.19 5.98 0.90
CA TRP A 147 -0.24 5.00 1.90
C TRP A 147 -1.06 5.62 3.03
N ALA A 148 -0.79 6.85 3.44
CA ALA A 148 -1.60 7.57 4.41
C ALA A 148 -3.02 7.80 3.88
N GLY A 149 -3.16 8.22 2.61
CA GLY A 149 -4.46 8.39 1.95
C GLY A 149 -5.24 7.07 1.85
N PHE A 150 -4.60 6.01 1.35
CA PHE A 150 -5.22 4.68 1.27
C PHE A 150 -5.59 4.13 2.65
N GLY A 151 -4.69 4.23 3.62
CA GLY A 151 -4.92 3.74 4.98
C GLY A 151 -6.04 4.49 5.70
N ALA A 152 -6.14 5.80 5.53
CA ALA A 152 -7.21 6.61 6.09
C ALA A 152 -8.57 6.33 5.44
N ALA A 153 -8.62 6.16 4.11
CA ALA A 153 -9.87 5.94 3.39
C ALA A 153 -10.40 4.50 3.54
N PHE A 154 -9.53 3.49 3.43
CA PHE A 154 -9.95 2.09 3.42
C PHE A 154 -9.81 1.40 4.78
N GLY A 155 -8.83 1.79 5.61
CA GLY A 155 -8.56 1.11 6.88
C GLY A 155 -9.78 1.03 7.81
N PRO A 156 -10.42 2.17 8.14
CA PRO A 156 -11.62 2.18 8.98
C PRO A 156 -12.78 1.41 8.35
N VAL A 157 -12.95 1.50 7.03
CA VAL A 157 -14.02 0.80 6.30
C VAL A 157 -13.85 -0.71 6.39
N VAL A 158 -12.64 -1.22 6.15
CA VAL A 158 -12.34 -2.65 6.23
C VAL A 158 -12.57 -3.15 7.65
N ILE A 159 -12.06 -2.46 8.66
CA ILE A 159 -12.22 -2.85 10.07
C ILE A 159 -13.71 -2.84 10.47
N CYS A 160 -14.44 -1.77 10.18
CA CYS A 160 -15.87 -1.68 10.49
C CYS A 160 -16.69 -2.70 9.70
N SER A 161 -16.34 -3.04 8.46
CA SER A 161 -17.08 -4.03 7.67
C SER A 161 -17.04 -5.44 8.26
N VAL A 162 -15.93 -5.79 8.92
CA VAL A 162 -15.75 -7.12 9.52
C VAL A 162 -16.29 -7.16 10.95
N LEU A 163 -16.18 -6.07 11.71
CA LEU A 163 -16.54 -6.05 13.13
C LEU A 163 -17.95 -5.51 13.41
N TRP A 164 -18.55 -4.76 12.47
CA TRP A 164 -19.79 -4.03 12.72
C TRP A 164 -20.90 -4.38 11.72
N SER A 165 -21.89 -5.14 12.21
CA SER A 165 -23.03 -5.62 11.43
C SER A 165 -23.96 -4.52 10.90
N ARG A 166 -23.85 -3.30 11.43
CA ARG A 166 -24.73 -2.16 11.12
C ARG A 166 -24.15 -1.19 10.09
N MET A 167 -22.95 -1.45 9.56
CA MET A 167 -22.33 -0.56 8.58
C MET A 167 -23.17 -0.49 7.29
N THR A 168 -23.49 0.73 6.83
CA THR A 168 -24.26 0.93 5.59
C THR A 168 -23.34 1.27 4.41
N ARG A 169 -23.85 1.10 3.19
CA ARG A 169 -23.13 1.48 1.96
C ARG A 169 -22.78 2.97 1.94
N ASN A 170 -23.71 3.82 2.37
CA ASN A 170 -23.50 5.26 2.40
C ASN A 170 -22.53 5.65 3.51
N GLY A 171 -22.57 4.97 4.66
CA GLY A 171 -21.59 5.15 5.72
C GLY A 171 -20.17 4.79 5.30
N ALA A 172 -20.00 3.67 4.59
CA ALA A 172 -18.71 3.30 4.01
C ALA A 172 -18.20 4.36 3.02
N LEU A 173 -19.05 4.81 2.09
CA LEU A 173 -18.67 5.83 1.10
C LEU A 173 -18.31 7.16 1.76
N ALA A 174 -19.10 7.61 2.73
CA ALA A 174 -18.82 8.83 3.49
C ALA A 174 -17.49 8.73 4.24
N GLY A 175 -17.22 7.59 4.88
CA GLY A 175 -15.94 7.29 5.52
C GLY A 175 -14.75 7.42 4.57
N MET A 176 -14.84 6.79 3.40
CA MET A 176 -13.78 6.85 2.38
C MET A 176 -13.50 8.29 1.94
N ILE A 177 -14.56 9.06 1.67
CA ILE A 177 -14.45 10.45 1.22
C ILE A 177 -13.85 11.33 2.33
N ILE A 178 -14.36 11.21 3.56
CA ILE A 178 -13.89 11.98 4.72
C ILE A 178 -12.43 11.66 5.01
N GLY A 179 -12.04 10.38 4.99
CA GLY A 179 -10.64 9.97 5.20
C GLY A 179 -9.70 10.54 4.14
N ALA A 180 -10.07 10.42 2.86
CA ALA A 180 -9.28 10.94 1.74
C ALA A 180 -9.14 12.46 1.79
N LEU A 181 -10.25 13.19 2.01
CA LEU A 181 -10.23 14.64 2.11
C LEU A 181 -9.44 15.12 3.33
N THR A 182 -9.54 14.42 4.45
CA THR A 182 -8.76 14.74 5.66
C THR A 182 -7.28 14.68 5.35
N VAL A 183 -6.78 13.63 4.71
CA VAL A 183 -5.34 13.50 4.39
C VAL A 183 -4.87 14.64 3.47
N ILE A 184 -5.67 15.01 2.47
CA ILE A 184 -5.33 16.11 1.54
C ILE A 184 -5.29 17.46 2.26
N VAL A 185 -6.30 17.75 3.08
CA VAL A 185 -6.39 19.01 3.82
C VAL A 185 -5.29 19.08 4.88
N TRP A 186 -5.06 17.98 5.61
CA TRP A 186 -4.11 17.95 6.71
C TRP A 186 -2.66 18.20 6.27
N LYS A 187 -2.28 17.67 5.10
CA LYS A 187 -0.96 17.93 4.51
C LYS A 187 -0.71 19.43 4.28
N GLN A 188 -1.74 20.18 3.92
CA GLN A 188 -1.61 21.59 3.50
C GLN A 188 -1.52 22.54 4.68
N TYR A 189 -2.12 22.17 5.81
CA TYR A 189 -2.19 23.04 6.98
C TYR A 189 -1.15 22.69 8.06
N ALA A 190 -0.54 21.50 8.01
CA ALA A 190 0.60 21.07 8.85
C ALA A 190 0.46 21.41 10.35
N TRP A 191 -0.76 21.51 10.88
CA TRP A 191 -1.05 22.17 12.17
C TRP A 191 -0.35 21.55 13.38
N LEU A 192 0.06 20.28 13.31
CA LEU A 192 0.57 19.53 14.46
C LEU A 192 1.83 18.69 14.17
N GLY A 193 2.39 18.73 12.95
CA GLY A 193 3.47 17.82 12.55
C GLY A 193 3.12 16.33 12.66
N LEU A 194 1.83 16.01 12.84
CA LEU A 194 1.32 14.65 12.98
C LEU A 194 1.18 13.99 11.61
N TYR A 195 1.56 12.72 11.56
CA TYR A 195 1.38 11.88 10.38
C TYR A 195 -0.10 11.82 9.98
N GLU A 196 -0.39 12.14 8.72
CA GLU A 196 -1.72 12.48 8.20
C GLU A 196 -2.71 11.31 8.28
N ILE A 197 -2.21 10.07 8.37
CA ILE A 197 -3.04 8.88 8.51
C ILE A 197 -3.84 8.87 9.81
N ILE A 198 -3.30 9.41 10.92
CA ILE A 198 -3.91 9.32 12.25
C ILE A 198 -5.23 10.10 12.29
N PRO A 199 -5.25 11.41 11.95
CA PRO A 199 -6.50 12.16 11.89
C PRO A 199 -7.42 11.64 10.77
N GLY A 200 -6.84 11.24 9.63
CA GLY A 200 -7.60 10.68 8.51
C GLY A 200 -8.39 9.43 8.89
N PHE A 201 -7.74 8.50 9.59
CA PHE A 201 -8.34 7.27 10.08
C PHE A 201 -9.44 7.55 11.11
N LEU A 202 -9.18 8.48 12.04
CA LEU A 202 -10.16 8.84 13.07
C LEU A 202 -11.41 9.48 12.48
N PHE A 203 -11.26 10.49 11.62
CA PHE A 203 -12.42 11.17 11.01
C PHE A 203 -13.16 10.28 10.03
N ALA A 204 -12.47 9.42 9.29
CA ALA A 204 -13.12 8.39 8.48
C ALA A 204 -13.95 7.45 9.36
N GLY A 205 -13.39 6.96 10.48
CA GLY A 205 -14.12 6.12 11.44
C GLY A 205 -15.36 6.81 12.01
N VAL A 206 -15.24 8.06 12.46
CA VAL A 206 -16.37 8.87 12.95
C VAL A 206 -17.42 9.06 11.85
N GLY A 207 -16.99 9.38 10.63
CA GLY A 207 -17.87 9.51 9.47
C GLY A 207 -18.66 8.25 9.17
N ILE A 208 -18.01 7.08 9.22
CA ILE A 208 -18.66 5.78 9.03
C ILE A 208 -19.73 5.55 10.10
N VAL A 209 -19.39 5.78 11.36
CA VAL A 209 -20.30 5.54 12.49
C VAL A 209 -21.49 6.48 12.42
N VAL A 210 -21.26 7.78 12.28
CA VAL A 210 -22.32 8.80 12.25
C VAL A 210 -23.25 8.57 11.07
N VAL A 211 -22.72 8.41 9.86
CA VAL A 211 -23.56 8.24 8.66
C VAL A 211 -24.27 6.89 8.67
N SER A 212 -23.64 5.80 9.13
CA SER A 212 -24.33 4.50 9.23
C SER A 212 -25.43 4.48 10.29
N LEU A 213 -25.33 5.30 11.35
CA LEU A 213 -26.38 5.43 12.36
C LEU A 213 -27.55 6.30 11.90
N LEU A 214 -27.27 7.31 11.07
CA LEU A 214 -28.28 8.21 10.48
C LEU A 214 -28.99 7.58 9.28
N ASP A 215 -28.34 6.64 8.59
CA ASP A 215 -28.87 5.94 7.44
C ASP A 215 -29.81 4.78 7.85
N ARG A 216 -30.58 4.27 6.88
CA ARG A 216 -31.49 3.15 7.10
C ARG A 216 -30.71 1.88 7.42
N GLU A 217 -31.27 1.05 8.29
CA GLU A 217 -30.64 -0.21 8.68
C GLU A 217 -30.30 -1.07 7.45
N PRO A 218 -29.15 -1.79 7.48
CA PRO A 218 -28.80 -2.70 6.41
C PRO A 218 -29.90 -3.75 6.17
N PRO A 219 -30.09 -4.19 4.91
CA PRO A 219 -31.04 -5.24 4.57
C PRO A 219 -30.85 -6.48 5.43
N ALA A 220 -31.95 -7.15 5.78
CA ALA A 220 -31.92 -8.35 6.63
C ALA A 220 -30.97 -9.44 6.10
N ALA A 221 -30.85 -9.58 4.78
CA ALA A 221 -29.92 -10.51 4.15
C ALA A 221 -28.44 -10.24 4.49
N VAL A 222 -28.03 -8.97 4.59
CA VAL A 222 -26.65 -8.61 4.97
C VAL A 222 -26.41 -8.92 6.45
N ARG A 223 -27.38 -8.62 7.31
CA ARG A 223 -27.31 -8.94 8.75
C ARG A 223 -27.29 -10.44 9.02
N GLN A 224 -28.07 -11.22 8.28
CA GLN A 224 -28.07 -12.69 8.38
C GLN A 224 -26.75 -13.28 7.92
N ARG A 225 -26.15 -12.78 6.83
CA ARG A 225 -24.80 -13.21 6.40
C ARG A 225 -23.74 -12.90 7.45
N PHE A 226 -23.77 -11.70 8.04
CA PHE A 226 -22.87 -11.33 9.13
C PHE A 226 -23.04 -12.25 10.34
N ALA A 227 -24.29 -12.49 10.77
CA ALA A 227 -24.57 -13.37 11.90
C ALA A 227 -24.15 -14.82 11.65
N ALA A 228 -24.35 -15.34 10.43
CA ALA A 228 -23.90 -16.68 10.04
C ALA A 228 -22.36 -16.78 10.04
N ALA A 229 -21.66 -15.75 9.58
CA ALA A 229 -20.20 -15.69 9.60
C ALA A 229 -19.65 -15.64 11.05
N ASP A 230 -20.23 -14.81 11.92
CA ASP A 230 -19.84 -14.72 13.33
C ASP A 230 -20.13 -16.03 14.07
N ALA A 231 -21.27 -16.68 13.78
CA ALA A 231 -21.60 -18.00 14.33
C ALA A 231 -20.58 -19.08 13.89
N CYS A 232 -20.19 -19.11 12.61
CA CYS A 232 -19.16 -20.03 12.09
C CYS A 232 -17.79 -19.79 12.74
N TYR A 233 -17.40 -18.52 12.90
CA TYR A 233 -16.15 -18.14 13.56
C TYR A 233 -16.12 -18.62 15.01
N ARG A 234 -17.22 -18.44 15.76
CA ARG A 234 -17.33 -18.89 17.16
C ARG A 234 -17.50 -20.40 17.30
N ALA A 235 -18.07 -21.07 16.30
CA ALA A 235 -18.29 -22.52 16.29
C ALA A 235 -17.03 -23.31 15.91
N SER A 236 -16.01 -22.68 15.33
CA SER A 236 -14.74 -23.34 15.01
C SER A 236 -13.98 -23.66 16.31
N PRO A 237 -13.84 -24.94 16.71
CA PRO A 237 -13.07 -25.29 17.89
C PRO A 237 -11.59 -25.06 17.58
N CYS A 238 -10.89 -24.41 18.51
CA CYS A 238 -9.44 -24.54 18.57
C CYS A 238 -9.13 -26.01 18.88
N ALA A 239 -8.59 -26.76 17.91
CA ALA A 239 -8.03 -28.08 18.18
C ALA A 239 -6.79 -28.33 17.30
N PRO A 240 -5.59 -28.47 17.89
CA PRO A 240 -4.50 -29.20 17.27
C PRO A 240 -4.75 -30.69 17.48
N GLN A 241 -4.93 -31.46 16.40
CA GLN A 241 -4.84 -32.92 16.39
C GLN A 241 -3.89 -33.24 15.24
N LEU A 242 -2.61 -33.49 15.53
CA LEU A 242 -2.06 -34.85 15.69
C LEU A 242 -2.43 -35.73 14.49
N GLU A 243 -1.77 -35.50 13.35
CA GLU A 243 -1.56 -36.56 12.37
C GLU A 243 -0.36 -37.39 12.85
N SER A 244 -0.68 -38.36 13.70
CA SER A 244 0.00 -39.65 13.70
C SER A 244 -0.64 -40.49 12.61
N GLU A 245 0.06 -40.68 11.50
CA GLU A 245 0.31 -41.96 10.81
C GLU A 245 1.37 -41.77 9.72
#